data_AF-A0A259FYK1-F1
#
_entry.id   AF-A0A259FYK1-F1
#
_cell.length_a   1.000
_cell.length_b   1.000
_cell.length_c   1.000
_cell.angle_alpha   90.00
_cell.angle_beta   90.00
_cell.angle_gamma   90.00
#
_symmetry.space_group_name_H-M   'P 1'
#
loop_
_entity.id
_entity.type
_entity.pdbx_description
1 polymer ?
#
loop_
_entity_poly.entity_id
_entity_poly.type
_entity_poly.pdbx_seq_one_letter_code
_entity_poly.pdbx_strand_id
1 'polypeptide(L)'
;MEVIDLGGSQVAFKFTNNSISSVADVYFDDGTLLGIASISDSGTGVAFTQYATPADLPGGNNLTPTFSTTAGFSADSDAPVSFNGVTSGEWLTITFNLQAAQTYASVISALSLPNYGGIGDLRVGLHVQSFADGGSESFVNVPAPVPEPETYAMLLAGLGLVGFAARRKLS
;
A
#
# COMPACT_ATOMS: atom_id res chain seq x y z
N MET A 1 4.85 4.12 3.80
CA MET A 1 4.24 4.79 2.64
C MET A 1 3.31 5.86 3.15
N GLU A 2 3.40 7.05 2.59
CA GLU A 2 2.49 8.18 2.78
C GLU A 2 1.74 8.42 1.46
N VAL A 3 0.45 8.75 1.54
CA VAL A 3 -0.39 9.07 0.38
C VAL A 3 -0.78 10.53 0.47
N ILE A 4 -0.54 11.28 -0.60
CA ILE A 4 -0.61 12.75 -0.61
C ILE A 4 -1.60 13.19 -1.69
N ASP A 5 -2.61 13.97 -1.31
CA ASP A 5 -3.51 14.65 -2.25
C ASP A 5 -2.78 15.82 -2.91
N LEU A 6 -2.60 15.75 -4.23
CA LEU A 6 -1.99 16.83 -5.00
C LEU A 6 -3.04 17.76 -5.63
N GLY A 7 -4.33 17.44 -5.48
CA GLY A 7 -5.40 18.06 -6.25
C GLY A 7 -5.33 17.68 -7.74
N GLY A 8 -6.18 18.30 -8.56
CA GLY A 8 -6.08 18.19 -10.02
C GLY A 8 -6.19 16.76 -10.59
N SER A 9 -6.90 15.86 -9.90
CA SER A 9 -7.00 14.42 -10.26
C SER A 9 -5.66 13.69 -10.22
N GLN A 10 -4.76 14.08 -9.30
CA GLN A 10 -3.51 13.38 -9.03
C GLN A 10 -3.35 12.98 -7.56
N VAL A 11 -2.60 11.91 -7.34
CA VAL A 11 -2.21 11.44 -6.01
C VAL A 11 -0.74 11.05 -6.04
N ALA A 12 -0.01 11.35 -4.97
CA ALA A 12 1.37 10.91 -4.78
C ALA A 12 1.49 9.83 -3.71
N PHE A 13 2.29 8.81 -4.00
CA PHE A 13 2.71 7.78 -3.05
C PHE A 13 4.17 8.03 -2.72
N LYS A 14 4.43 8.42 -1.46
CA LYS A 14 5.77 8.64 -0.96
C LYS A 14 6.23 7.44 -0.13
N PHE A 15 7.35 6.87 -0.53
CA PHE A 15 8.01 5.74 0.10
C PHE A 15 9.25 6.24 0.82
N THR A 16 9.42 5.76 2.04
CA THR A 16 10.60 5.97 2.87
C THR A 16 10.96 4.62 3.47
N ASN A 17 12.23 4.41 3.77
CA ASN A 17 12.70 3.24 4.48
C ASN A 17 13.34 3.67 5.79
N ASN A 18 13.06 2.94 6.88
CA ASN A 18 13.64 3.20 8.20
C ASN A 18 14.64 2.11 8.61
N SER A 19 15.01 1.25 7.66
CA SER A 19 15.97 0.16 7.85
C SER A 19 17.22 0.39 6.99
N ILE A 20 18.19 -0.52 7.13
CA ILE A 20 19.41 -0.55 6.31
C ILE A 20 19.25 -1.32 4.99
N SER A 21 18.11 -1.97 4.78
CA SER A 21 17.81 -2.61 3.51
C SER A 21 17.44 -1.55 2.46
N SER A 22 17.19 -1.99 1.24
CA SER A 22 16.87 -1.10 0.12
C SER A 22 15.52 -1.46 -0.47
N VAL A 23 14.59 -0.52 -0.49
CA VAL A 23 13.37 -0.66 -1.31
C VAL A 23 13.81 -0.48 -2.74
N ALA A 24 13.89 -1.57 -3.49
CA ALA A 24 14.40 -1.60 -4.85
C ALA A 24 13.29 -1.38 -5.88
N ASP A 25 12.11 -1.94 -5.61
CA ASP A 25 11.00 -1.89 -6.54
C ASP A 25 9.69 -1.55 -5.83
N VAL A 26 8.82 -0.85 -6.55
CA VAL A 26 7.44 -0.56 -6.14
C VAL A 26 6.50 -1.00 -7.25
N TYR A 27 5.44 -1.71 -6.88
CA TYR A 27 4.43 -2.25 -7.78
C TYR A 27 3.04 -1.80 -7.32
N PHE A 28 2.13 -1.54 -8.24
CA PHE A 28 0.72 -1.28 -7.95
C PHE A 28 -0.17 -2.22 -8.74
N ASP A 29 -1.26 -2.61 -8.11
CA ASP A 29 -2.19 -3.62 -8.61
C ASP A 29 -3.62 -3.14 -8.38
N ASP A 30 -4.30 -2.94 -9.51
CA ASP A 30 -5.69 -2.52 -9.68
C ASP A 30 -6.02 -1.16 -9.01
N GLY A 31 -7.29 -0.76 -9.03
CA GLY A 31 -7.85 0.33 -8.25
C GLY A 31 -8.22 1.57 -9.07
N THR A 32 -7.94 2.74 -8.51
CA THR A 32 -8.45 4.04 -8.96
C THR A 32 -7.47 4.84 -9.85
N LEU A 33 -6.29 4.27 -10.10
CA LEU A 33 -5.16 4.90 -10.78
C LEU A 33 -5.26 4.72 -12.30
N LEU A 34 -4.84 5.73 -13.07
CA LEU A 34 -4.86 5.74 -14.54
C LEU A 34 -3.47 5.48 -15.14
N GLY A 35 -2.43 6.08 -14.56
CA GLY A 35 -1.07 5.98 -15.05
C GLY A 35 -0.11 6.83 -14.24
N ILE A 36 1.16 6.40 -14.19
CA ILE A 36 2.23 7.17 -13.55
C ILE A 36 2.40 8.47 -14.34
N ALA A 37 2.24 9.59 -13.64
CA ALA A 37 2.44 10.94 -14.17
C ALA A 37 3.91 11.37 -14.02
N SER A 38 4.54 11.02 -12.88
CA SER A 38 5.94 11.31 -12.63
C SER A 38 6.53 10.42 -11.55
N ILE A 39 7.84 10.21 -11.61
CA ILE A 39 8.66 9.61 -10.57
C ILE A 39 9.68 10.66 -10.15
N SER A 40 9.84 10.83 -8.84
CA SER A 40 10.83 11.74 -8.25
C SER A 40 11.40 11.11 -6.99
N ASP A 41 12.67 11.33 -6.72
CA ASP A 41 13.38 10.76 -5.58
C ASP A 41 14.22 11.82 -4.85
N SER A 42 14.84 11.41 -3.75
CA SER A 42 15.71 12.27 -2.94
C SER A 42 17.02 12.70 -3.62
N GLY A 43 17.30 12.25 -4.85
CA GLY A 43 18.57 12.50 -5.53
C GLY A 43 19.68 11.55 -5.09
N THR A 44 20.90 12.06 -4.87
CA THR A 44 22.14 11.27 -4.65
C THR A 44 21.93 9.98 -3.84
N GLY A 45 22.10 8.83 -4.50
CA GLY A 45 21.93 7.50 -3.89
C GLY A 45 20.59 6.84 -4.20
N VAL A 46 19.64 7.56 -4.80
CA VAL A 46 18.34 7.03 -5.22
C VAL A 46 18.08 7.41 -6.68
N ALA A 47 17.69 6.44 -7.50
CA ALA A 47 17.32 6.68 -8.88
C ALA A 47 16.31 5.63 -9.31
N PHE A 48 15.13 6.07 -9.75
CA PHE A 48 14.05 5.16 -10.18
C PHE A 48 13.55 5.48 -11.57
N THR A 49 13.29 4.43 -12.34
CA THR A 49 12.60 4.52 -13.63
C THR A 49 11.33 3.67 -13.62
N GLN A 50 10.39 4.02 -14.50
CA GLN A 50 9.16 3.26 -14.67
C GLN A 50 9.50 1.91 -15.33
N TYR A 51 8.68 0.89 -15.01
CA TYR A 51 8.76 -0.50 -15.48
C TYR A 51 9.82 -1.32 -14.75
N ALA A 52 9.37 -2.04 -13.72
CA ALA A 52 10.24 -2.94 -12.98
C ALA A 52 10.59 -4.23 -13.71
N THR A 53 11.77 -4.77 -13.39
CA THR A 53 12.22 -6.09 -13.82
C THR A 53 12.52 -6.97 -12.61
N PRO A 54 11.71 -8.01 -12.31
CA PRO A 54 10.59 -8.53 -13.10
C PRO A 54 9.37 -7.61 -13.14
N ALA A 55 8.50 -7.79 -14.14
CA ALA A 55 7.32 -6.95 -14.33
C ALA A 55 6.26 -7.12 -13.21
N ASP A 56 6.26 -8.28 -12.55
CA ASP A 56 5.39 -8.60 -11.42
C ASP A 56 6.18 -8.72 -10.12
N LEU A 57 5.55 -8.31 -9.02
CA LEU A 57 6.10 -8.42 -7.67
C LEU A 57 6.59 -9.87 -7.41
N PRO A 58 7.88 -10.08 -7.10
CA PRO A 58 8.39 -11.39 -6.74
C PRO A 58 7.57 -12.03 -5.60
N GLY A 59 7.09 -13.26 -5.81
CA GLY A 59 6.26 -13.97 -4.82
C GLY A 59 4.78 -13.53 -4.74
N GLY A 60 4.37 -12.51 -5.50
CA GLY A 60 2.98 -12.03 -5.53
C GLY A 60 1.96 -13.09 -5.99
N ASN A 61 2.42 -14.08 -6.76
CA ASN A 61 1.64 -15.24 -7.19
C ASN A 61 1.25 -16.20 -6.04
N ASN A 62 1.88 -16.08 -4.87
CA ASN A 62 1.55 -16.89 -3.69
C ASN A 62 0.43 -16.27 -2.83
N LEU A 63 -0.03 -15.05 -3.15
CA LEU A 63 -1.10 -14.37 -2.43
C LEU A 63 -2.48 -14.82 -2.92
N THR A 64 -3.49 -14.66 -2.08
CA THR A 64 -4.90 -14.89 -2.41
C THR A 64 -5.73 -13.68 -1.98
N PRO A 65 -6.27 -12.89 -2.92
CA PRO A 65 -6.08 -12.96 -4.37
C PRO A 65 -4.62 -12.74 -4.79
N THR A 66 -4.21 -13.28 -5.94
CA THR A 66 -2.86 -13.07 -6.50
C THR A 66 -2.58 -11.58 -6.67
N PHE A 67 -1.38 -11.13 -6.34
CA PHE A 67 -0.92 -9.78 -6.69
C PHE A 67 -0.45 -9.78 -8.15
N SER A 68 -1.11 -9.01 -9.00
CA SER A 68 -0.87 -8.87 -10.43
C SER A 68 -0.62 -7.40 -10.73
N THR A 69 0.62 -7.07 -11.06
CA THR A 69 1.00 -5.67 -11.30
C THR A 69 0.23 -5.14 -12.50
N THR A 70 -0.42 -3.99 -12.34
CA THR A 70 -1.07 -3.33 -13.47
C THR A 70 -0.01 -2.86 -14.45
N ALA A 71 -0.20 -3.14 -15.74
CA ALA A 71 0.79 -2.84 -16.76
C ALA A 71 1.23 -1.36 -16.72
N GLY A 72 2.54 -1.15 -16.51
CA GLY A 72 3.13 0.19 -16.39
C GLY A 72 2.98 0.84 -15.01
N PHE A 73 2.44 0.15 -14.01
CA PHE A 73 2.33 0.66 -12.65
C PHE A 73 3.41 0.04 -11.75
N SER A 74 4.65 0.05 -12.24
CA SER A 74 5.80 -0.31 -11.43
C SER A 74 6.94 0.67 -11.66
N ALA A 75 7.80 0.77 -10.67
CA ALA A 75 9.06 1.51 -10.73
C ALA A 75 10.15 0.68 -10.07
N ASP A 76 11.33 0.71 -10.66
CA ASP A 76 12.51 -0.07 -10.28
C ASP A 76 13.70 0.88 -10.17
N SER A 77 14.58 0.60 -9.22
CA SER A 77 15.77 1.40 -9.03
C SER A 77 16.79 1.08 -10.10
N ASP A 78 17.34 2.12 -10.71
CA ASP A 78 18.29 1.97 -11.81
C ASP A 78 19.54 1.22 -11.36
N ALA A 79 20.17 0.48 -12.27
CA ALA A 79 21.37 -0.27 -11.94
C ALA A 79 22.50 0.64 -11.38
N PRO A 80 23.18 0.24 -10.28
CA PRO A 80 22.99 -1.00 -9.53
C PRO A 80 21.76 -0.95 -8.60
N VAL A 81 20.81 -1.87 -8.82
CA VAL A 81 19.43 -1.82 -8.31
C VAL A 81 19.38 -1.55 -6.80
N SER A 82 19.90 -2.44 -5.95
CA SER A 82 19.80 -2.25 -4.50
C SER A 82 20.61 -1.07 -3.96
N PHE A 83 21.62 -0.58 -4.68
CA PHE A 83 22.41 0.59 -4.27
C PHE A 83 21.69 1.91 -4.55
N ASN A 84 20.83 1.94 -5.58
CA ASN A 84 20.05 3.11 -5.97
C ASN A 84 18.59 3.05 -5.47
N GLY A 85 18.24 2.05 -4.66
CA GLY A 85 16.94 1.96 -4.01
C GLY A 85 16.82 2.86 -2.77
N VAL A 86 15.66 2.87 -2.12
CA VAL A 86 15.41 3.74 -0.96
C VAL A 86 15.90 3.09 0.33
N THR A 87 16.87 3.71 0.99
CA THR A 87 17.38 3.34 2.31
C THR A 87 17.00 4.38 3.39
N SER A 88 17.68 4.36 4.55
CA SER A 88 17.34 5.23 5.69
C SER A 88 17.60 6.71 5.39
N GLY A 89 16.55 7.52 5.55
CA GLY A 89 16.61 8.98 5.32
C GLY A 89 16.38 9.42 3.87
N GLU A 90 16.20 8.46 2.97
CA GLU A 90 15.92 8.68 1.56
C GLU A 90 14.42 8.54 1.25
N TRP A 91 14.01 8.99 0.07
CA TRP A 91 12.62 8.86 -0.35
C TRP A 91 12.45 8.69 -1.86
N LEU A 92 11.36 8.01 -2.22
CA LEU A 92 10.81 7.90 -3.57
C LEU A 92 9.37 8.41 -3.55
N THR A 93 8.98 9.19 -4.54
CA THR A 93 7.61 9.63 -4.75
C THR A 93 7.16 9.25 -6.15
N ILE A 94 6.10 8.45 -6.24
CA ILE A 94 5.45 8.08 -7.50
C ILE A 94 4.10 8.80 -7.54
N THR A 95 3.92 9.66 -8.54
CA THR A 95 2.68 10.41 -8.74
C THR A 95 1.87 9.74 -9.83
N PHE A 96 0.58 9.53 -9.57
CA PHE A 96 -0.37 8.97 -10.51
C PHE A 96 -1.42 10.00 -10.92
N ASN A 97 -1.80 9.96 -12.19
CA ASN A 97 -3.11 10.46 -12.62
C ASN A 97 -4.19 9.49 -12.16
N LEU A 98 -5.33 10.02 -11.72
CA LEU A 98 -6.51 9.24 -11.36
C LEU A 98 -7.39 8.95 -12.57
N GLN A 99 -8.12 7.83 -12.55
CA GLN A 99 -9.14 7.56 -13.56
C GLN A 99 -10.26 8.61 -13.49
N ALA A 100 -11.05 8.72 -14.56
CA ALA A 100 -12.16 9.65 -14.60
C ALA A 100 -13.12 9.46 -13.41
N ALA A 101 -13.56 10.57 -12.82
CA ALA A 101 -14.42 10.63 -11.62
C ALA A 101 -13.82 10.03 -10.33
N GLN A 102 -12.58 9.54 -10.34
CA GLN A 102 -11.89 9.15 -9.12
C GLN A 102 -11.32 10.37 -8.39
N THR A 103 -11.28 10.28 -7.07
CA THR A 103 -10.79 11.33 -6.17
C THR A 103 -9.75 10.76 -5.23
N TYR A 104 -9.04 11.62 -4.50
CA TYR A 104 -8.19 11.19 -3.41
C TYR A 104 -8.93 10.28 -2.40
N ALA A 105 -10.19 10.61 -2.08
CA ALA A 105 -11.00 9.78 -1.19
C ALA A 105 -11.25 8.37 -1.79
N SER A 106 -11.42 8.26 -3.11
CA SER A 106 -11.54 6.97 -3.77
C SER A 106 -10.25 6.13 -3.64
N VAL A 107 -9.08 6.76 -3.75
CA VAL A 107 -7.78 6.10 -3.55
C VAL A 107 -7.67 5.55 -2.13
N ILE A 108 -8.00 6.36 -1.12
CA ILE A 108 -7.97 5.92 0.28
C ILE A 108 -8.94 4.77 0.53
N SER A 109 -10.14 4.82 -0.06
CA SER A 109 -11.10 3.72 0.04
C SER A 109 -10.62 2.44 -0.64
N ALA A 110 -9.91 2.54 -1.77
CA ALA A 110 -9.37 1.38 -2.47
C ALA A 110 -8.20 0.76 -1.67
N LEU A 111 -7.35 1.59 -1.04
CA LEU A 111 -6.24 1.14 -0.19
C LEU A 111 -6.68 0.48 1.12
N SER A 112 -7.91 0.73 1.58
CA SER A 112 -8.46 0.03 2.75
C SER A 112 -8.86 -1.41 2.44
N LEU A 113 -8.72 -1.83 1.17
CA LEU A 113 -8.98 -3.18 0.68
C LEU A 113 -10.38 -3.73 1.08
N PRO A 114 -11.47 -2.97 0.82
CA PRO A 114 -12.82 -3.39 1.19
C PRO A 114 -13.27 -4.69 0.49
N ASN A 115 -12.62 -5.08 -0.61
CA ASN A 115 -12.87 -6.32 -1.33
C ASN A 115 -11.78 -7.37 -1.10
N TYR A 116 -11.01 -7.25 -0.01
CA TYR A 116 -9.95 -8.18 0.37
C TYR A 116 -8.87 -8.38 -0.72
N GLY A 117 -8.49 -7.31 -1.41
CA GLY A 117 -7.55 -7.34 -2.54
C GLY A 117 -8.20 -7.78 -3.86
N GLY A 118 -9.53 -7.81 -3.92
CA GLY A 118 -10.30 -8.07 -5.12
C GLY A 118 -10.50 -6.82 -6.00
N ILE A 119 -11.40 -6.93 -6.97
CA ILE A 119 -11.63 -5.88 -7.98
C ILE A 119 -11.97 -4.54 -7.33
N GLY A 120 -11.29 -3.48 -7.77
CA GLY A 120 -11.52 -2.10 -7.32
C GLY A 120 -10.76 -1.72 -6.05
N ASP A 121 -10.09 -2.68 -5.41
CA ASP A 121 -9.10 -2.40 -4.38
C ASP A 121 -7.79 -1.92 -5.02
N LEU A 122 -6.99 -1.17 -4.25
CA LEU A 122 -5.66 -0.76 -4.67
C LEU A 122 -4.64 -1.43 -3.76
N ARG A 123 -3.81 -2.30 -4.36
CA ARG A 123 -2.70 -2.93 -3.66
C ARG A 123 -1.38 -2.29 -4.09
N VAL A 124 -0.48 -2.12 -3.12
CA VAL A 124 0.86 -1.58 -3.30
C VAL A 124 1.86 -2.61 -2.78
N GLY A 125 2.70 -3.08 -3.69
CA GLY A 125 3.76 -4.04 -3.45
C GLY A 125 5.12 -3.35 -3.37
N LEU A 126 6.00 -3.84 -2.49
CA LEU A 126 7.40 -3.44 -2.39
C LEU A 126 8.27 -4.68 -2.51
N HIS A 127 9.32 -4.62 -3.32
CA HIS A 127 10.41 -5.60 -3.26
C HIS A 127 11.62 -4.94 -2.61
N VAL A 128 12.02 -5.50 -1.48
CA VAL A 128 13.07 -4.97 -0.61
C VAL A 128 14.23 -5.92 -0.66
N GLN A 129 15.43 -5.40 -0.91
CA GLN A 129 16.65 -6.18 -1.08
C GLN A 129 17.70 -5.76 -0.05
N SER A 130 18.81 -6.49 0.01
CA SER A 130 19.94 -6.17 0.89
C SER A 130 19.57 -6.17 2.37
N PHE A 131 18.78 -7.16 2.79
CA PHE A 131 18.64 -7.48 4.22
C PHE A 131 20.00 -7.89 4.82
N ALA A 132 20.08 -7.93 6.15
CA ALA A 132 21.34 -8.20 6.86
C ALA A 132 21.95 -9.59 6.53
N ASP A 133 21.12 -10.54 6.10
CA ASP A 133 21.52 -11.87 5.63
C ASP A 133 21.84 -11.91 4.12
N GLY A 134 21.76 -10.78 3.42
CA GLY A 134 21.93 -10.64 1.98
C GLY A 134 20.69 -11.00 1.16
N GLY A 135 19.56 -11.29 1.80
CA GLY A 135 18.32 -11.70 1.14
C GLY A 135 17.47 -10.54 0.59
N SER A 136 16.32 -10.91 0.05
CA SER A 136 15.26 -10.02 -0.42
C SER A 136 13.89 -10.55 -0.01
N GLU A 137 12.93 -9.64 0.20
CA GLU A 137 11.57 -9.95 0.59
C GLU A 137 10.59 -9.04 -0.13
N SER A 138 9.36 -9.52 -0.34
CA SER A 138 8.27 -8.75 -0.91
C SER A 138 7.19 -8.47 0.13
N PHE A 139 6.66 -7.25 0.13
CA PHE A 139 5.60 -6.81 1.03
C PHE A 139 4.44 -6.25 0.23
N VAL A 140 3.21 -6.44 0.72
CA VAL A 140 2.00 -5.83 0.17
C VAL A 140 1.22 -5.16 1.30
N ASN A 141 0.54 -4.04 1.02
CA ASN A 141 -0.39 -3.47 2.00
C ASN A 141 -1.48 -4.49 2.36
N VAL A 142 -1.79 -4.59 3.64
CA VAL A 142 -2.85 -5.46 4.16
C VAL A 142 -4.01 -4.61 4.70
N PRO A 143 -5.25 -5.13 4.68
CA PRO A 143 -6.38 -4.41 5.25
C PRO A 143 -6.12 -4.24 6.74
N ALA A 144 -6.46 -3.07 7.30
CA ALA A 144 -6.53 -2.95 8.75
C ALA A 144 -7.62 -3.91 9.26
N PRO A 145 -7.37 -4.74 10.30
CA PRO A 145 -8.41 -5.58 10.86
C PRO A 145 -9.58 -4.71 11.34
N VAL A 146 -10.72 -4.81 10.67
CA VAL A 146 -11.97 -4.20 11.16
C VAL A 146 -12.64 -5.21 12.07
N PRO A 147 -13.03 -4.86 13.31
CA PRO A 147 -13.77 -5.79 14.17
C PRO A 147 -15.04 -6.25 13.46
N GLU A 148 -15.25 -7.56 13.44
CA GLU A 148 -16.43 -8.15 12.81
C GLU A 148 -17.71 -7.51 13.37
N PRO A 149 -18.76 -7.28 12.56
CA PRO A 149 -20.05 -6.72 13.01
C PRO A 149 -20.63 -7.43 14.24
N GLU A 150 -20.38 -8.73 14.34
CA GLU A 150 -20.79 -9.60 15.45
C GLU A 150 -20.15 -9.16 16.77
N THR A 151 -18.90 -8.67 16.75
CA THR A 151 -18.21 -8.16 17.94
C THR A 151 -18.92 -6.93 18.49
N TYR A 152 -19.39 -6.04 17.61
CA TYR A 152 -20.19 -4.88 18.01
C TYR A 152 -21.57 -5.28 18.55
N ALA A 153 -22.23 -6.25 17.90
CA ALA A 153 -23.51 -6.76 18.37
C ALA A 153 -23.39 -7.42 19.75
N MET A 154 -22.33 -8.19 19.99
CA MET A 154 -22.05 -8.83 21.29
C MET A 154 -21.67 -7.81 22.36
N LEU A 155 -20.90 -6.78 22.03
CA LEU A 155 -20.63 -5.66 22.93
C LEU A 155 -21.93 -4.97 23.34
N LEU A 156 -22.78 -4.61 22.37
CA LEU A 156 -24.07 -3.96 22.62
C LEU A 156 -25.02 -4.86 23.41
N ALA A 157 -25.07 -6.16 23.10
CA ALA A 157 -25.84 -7.14 23.85
C ALA A 157 -25.33 -7.24 25.30
N GLY A 158 -24.01 -7.30 25.50
CA GLY A 158 -23.38 -7.29 26.82
C GLY A 158 -23.71 -6.03 27.62
N LEU A 159 -23.61 -4.86 27.00
CA LEU A 159 -23.99 -3.57 27.62
C LEU A 159 -25.49 -3.54 27.96
N GLY A 160 -26.35 -4.08 27.09
CA GLY A 160 -27.78 -4.21 27.34
C GLY A 160 -28.09 -5.07 28.57
N LEU A 161 -27.41 -6.22 28.71
CA LEU A 161 -27.54 -7.10 29.87
C LEU A 161 -27.07 -6.43 31.17
N VAL A 162 -25.95 -5.72 31.14
CA VAL A 162 -25.42 -4.99 32.30
C VAL A 162 -26.37 -3.86 32.72
N GLY A 163 -26.86 -3.07 31.77
CA GLY A 163 -27.84 -2.00 32.04
C GLY A 163 -29.15 -2.54 32.63
N PHE A 164 -29.65 -3.66 32.11
CA PHE A 164 -30.83 -4.33 32.64
C PHE A 164 -30.61 -4.84 34.07
N ALA A 165 -29.47 -5.48 34.34
CA ALA A 165 -29.13 -5.97 35.67
C ALA A 165 -28.99 -4.83 36.70
N ALA A 166 -28.40 -3.69 36.31
CA ALA A 166 -28.27 -2.52 37.16
C ALA A 166 -29.64 -1.91 37.53
N ARG A 167 -30.58 -1.85 36.57
CA ARG A 167 -31.95 -1.36 36.81
C ARG A 167 -32.71 -2.19 37.85
N ARG A 168 -32.53 -3.52 37.84
CA ARG A 168 -33.15 -4.43 38.81
C ARG A 168 -32.62 -4.29 40.24
N LYS A 169 -31.46 -3.66 40.44
CA LYS A 169 -30.92 -3.38 41.78
C LYS A 169 -31.40 -2.07 42.38
N LEU A 170 -31.94 -1.18 41.53
CA LEU A 170 -32.50 0.12 41.93
C LEU A 170 -34.01 0.07 42.16
N SER A 171 -34.67 -1.04 41.79
CA SER A 171 -36.08 -1.36 42.11
C SER A 171 -36.12 -2.33 43.28
#